data_AF-A0A2E9A1I3-F1
#
_entry.id   AF-A0A2E9A1I3-F1
#
_cell.length_a   1.000
_cell.length_b   1.000
_cell.length_c   1.000
_cell.angle_alpha   90.00
_cell.angle_beta   90.00
_cell.angle_gamma   90.00
#
_symmetry.space_group_name_H-M   'P 1'
#
loop_
_entity.id
_entity.type
_entity.pdbx_description
1 polymer ?
#
loop_
_entity_poly.entity_id
_entity_poly.type
_entity_poly.pdbx_seq_one_letter_code
_entity_poly.pdbx_strand_id
1 'polypeptide(L)'
;MNKTNEGLSKKQAKIVERAIVIFSVLALVCLFQPFSMFLYGFACIAVVVAGLMFNLVPLCVEGVKVSQLIKIAVIIFIILVIVAIVAIGSGHLYAIYLENSRN
;
A
#
# COMPACT_ATOMS: atom_id res chain seq x y z
N MET A 1 15.10 -20.87 -29.22
CA MET A 1 14.40 -19.71 -28.63
C MET A 1 14.93 -19.51 -27.22
N ASN A 2 15.62 -18.39 -26.98
CA ASN A 2 16.47 -18.12 -25.82
C ASN A 2 15.62 -17.99 -24.52
N LYS A 3 15.79 -18.87 -23.54
CA LYS A 3 15.10 -18.80 -22.23
C LYS A 3 15.87 -17.88 -21.29
N THR A 4 15.78 -16.57 -21.51
CA THR A 4 16.38 -15.58 -20.60
C THR A 4 15.40 -15.18 -19.50
N ASN A 5 15.74 -15.51 -18.25
CA ASN A 5 15.48 -14.68 -17.07
C ASN A 5 14.04 -14.19 -16.82
N GLU A 6 13.07 -15.09 -16.63
CA GLU A 6 11.68 -14.65 -16.35
C GLU A 6 11.38 -14.25 -14.89
N GLY A 7 12.31 -14.50 -13.95
CA GLY A 7 12.13 -14.21 -12.52
C GLY A 7 13.20 -13.27 -11.96
N LEU A 8 12.90 -12.59 -10.84
CA LEU A 8 13.89 -11.75 -10.17
C LEU A 8 15.12 -12.56 -9.74
N SER A 9 16.31 -12.02 -10.00
CA SER A 9 17.55 -12.50 -9.38
C SER A 9 17.57 -12.19 -7.87
N LYS A 10 18.27 -13.00 -7.04
CA LYS A 10 18.45 -12.73 -5.59
C LYS A 10 18.84 -11.28 -5.30
N LYS A 11 19.74 -10.69 -6.10
CA LYS A 11 20.19 -9.31 -5.93
C LYS A 11 19.06 -8.32 -6.17
N GLN A 12 18.28 -8.51 -7.24
CA GLN A 12 17.14 -7.65 -7.56
C GLN A 12 16.07 -7.74 -6.48
N ALA A 13 15.77 -8.95 -6.01
CA ALA A 13 14.75 -9.19 -4.99
C ALA A 13 15.06 -8.42 -3.69
N LYS A 14 16.31 -8.51 -3.21
CA LYS A 14 16.78 -7.73 -2.05
C LYS A 14 16.75 -6.21 -2.27
N ILE A 15 17.05 -5.74 -3.49
CA ILE A 15 17.03 -4.29 -3.79
C ILE A 15 15.59 -3.78 -3.73
N VAL A 16 14.64 -4.51 -4.33
CA VAL A 16 13.23 -4.14 -4.33
C VAL A 16 12.66 -4.16 -2.91
N GLU A 17 12.94 -5.23 -2.15
CA GLU A 17 12.57 -5.34 -0.74
C GLU A 17 13.06 -4.12 0.06
N ARG A 18 14.36 -3.82 -0.03
CA ARG A 18 14.97 -2.70 0.71
C ARG A 18 14.41 -1.35 0.28
N ALA A 19 14.15 -1.15 -1.02
CA ALA A 19 13.56 0.08 -1.53
C ALA A 19 12.15 0.29 -0.97
N ILE A 20 11.32 -0.75 -0.92
CA ILE A 20 9.97 -0.68 -0.35
C ILE A 20 10.02 -0.32 1.14
N VAL A 21 10.90 -0.98 1.90
CA VAL A 21 11.05 -0.72 3.34
C VAL A 21 11.50 0.72 3.59
N ILE A 22 12.53 1.19 2.88
CA ILE A 22 13.04 2.56 3.03
C ILE A 22 11.97 3.59 2.66
N PHE A 23 11.27 3.39 1.53
CA PHE A 23 10.17 4.25 1.12
C PHE A 23 9.07 4.30 2.18
N SER A 24 8.74 3.17 2.80
CA SER A 24 7.71 3.09 3.83
C SER A 24 8.08 3.85 5.10
N VAL A 25 9.32 3.70 5.56
CA VAL A 25 9.82 4.46 6.72
C VAL A 25 9.85 5.96 6.42
N LEU A 26 10.32 6.37 5.23
CA LEU A 26 10.35 7.77 4.83
C LEU A 26 8.94 8.38 4.76
N ALA A 27 7.98 7.66 4.18
CA ALA A 27 6.58 8.11 4.12
C ALA A 27 6.00 8.32 5.52
N LEU A 28 6.27 7.41 6.46
CA LEU A 28 5.84 7.55 7.86
C LEU A 28 6.49 8.77 8.54
N VAL A 29 7.79 8.96 8.38
CA VAL A 29 8.49 10.13 8.93
C VAL A 29 7.92 11.43 8.36
N CYS A 30 7.68 11.49 7.05
CA CYS A 30 7.07 12.64 6.41
C CYS A 30 5.64 12.91 6.87
N LEU A 31 4.90 11.87 7.27
CA LEU A 31 3.52 12.00 7.76
C LEU A 31 3.45 12.63 9.15
N PHE A 32 4.39 12.27 10.03
CA PHE A 32 4.41 12.76 11.42
C PHE A 32 5.14 14.10 11.61
N GLN A 33 5.56 14.76 10.54
CA GLN A 33 6.23 16.04 10.66
C GLN A 33 5.23 17.18 10.99
N PRO A 34 5.63 18.19 11.79
CA PRO A 34 4.79 19.35 12.09
C PRO A 34 5.05 20.57 11.17
N PHE A 35 5.92 20.46 10.15
CA PHE A 35 6.47 21.63 9.46
C PHE A 35 5.62 22.17 8.31
N SER A 36 4.90 21.32 7.57
CA SER A 36 4.22 21.73 6.33
C SER A 36 2.96 20.92 6.04
N MET A 37 1.85 21.64 5.85
CA MET A 37 0.56 21.05 5.45
C MET A 37 0.61 20.44 4.04
N PHE A 38 1.36 21.04 3.12
CA PHE A 38 1.54 20.49 1.77
C PHE A 38 2.28 19.15 1.81
N LEU A 39 3.35 19.07 2.60
CA LEU A 39 4.14 17.85 2.71
C LEU A 39 3.38 16.77 3.48
N TYR A 40 2.55 17.15 4.46
CA TYR A 40 1.59 16.25 5.11
C TYR A 40 0.58 15.66 4.12
N GLY A 41 -0.04 16.47 3.26
CA GLY A 41 -0.99 15.98 2.25
C GLY A 41 -0.37 14.95 1.30
N PHE A 42 0.87 15.21 0.84
CA PHE A 42 1.60 14.25 0.02
C PHE A 42 1.96 12.98 0.82
N ALA A 43 2.35 13.14 2.10
CA ALA A 43 2.68 12.02 2.97
C ALA A 43 1.47 11.12 3.26
N CYS A 44 0.25 11.67 3.35
CA CYS A 44 -0.97 10.87 3.48
C CYS A 44 -1.19 9.94 2.29
N ILE A 45 -0.93 10.40 1.07
CA ILE A 45 -1.03 9.55 -0.13
C ILE A 45 0.14 8.56 -0.15
N ALA A 46 1.35 9.05 0.10
CA ALA A 46 2.57 8.24 0.08
C ALA A 46 2.53 7.10 1.11
N VAL A 47 1.98 7.31 2.32
CA VAL A 47 1.89 6.26 3.34
C VAL A 47 0.93 5.14 2.94
N VAL A 48 -0.17 5.47 2.23
CA VAL A 48 -1.10 4.47 1.71
C VAL A 48 -0.40 3.63 0.65
N VAL A 49 0.22 4.29 -0.34
CA VAL A 49 1.02 3.62 -1.37
C VAL A 49 2.13 2.76 -0.76
N ALA A 50 2.84 3.28 0.24
CA ALA A 50 3.87 2.55 0.97
C ALA A 50 3.31 1.31 1.67
N GLY A 51 2.18 1.44 2.38
CA GLY A 51 1.51 0.30 3.03
C GLY A 51 1.11 -0.78 2.03
N LEU A 52 0.55 -0.41 0.88
CA LEU A 52 0.26 -1.34 -0.21
C LEU A 52 1.52 -2.03 -0.74
N MET A 53 2.60 -1.27 -1.01
CA MET A 53 3.85 -1.84 -1.47
C MET A 53 4.51 -2.74 -0.43
N PHE A 54 4.39 -2.41 0.86
CA PHE A 54 4.96 -3.18 1.97
C PHE A 54 4.40 -4.60 2.04
N ASN A 55 3.14 -4.79 1.64
CA ASN A 55 2.52 -6.12 1.52
C ASN A 55 3.21 -7.01 0.45
N LEU A 56 4.02 -6.44 -0.44
CA LEU A 56 4.79 -7.18 -1.45
C LEU A 56 6.18 -7.63 -0.96
N VAL A 57 6.67 -7.09 0.17
CA VAL A 57 7.97 -7.45 0.76
C VAL A 57 8.15 -8.98 0.93
N PRO A 58 7.22 -9.74 1.54
CA PRO A 58 7.39 -11.19 1.69
C PRO A 58 7.42 -11.95 0.36
N LEU A 59 6.98 -11.32 -0.74
CA LEU A 59 6.98 -11.88 -2.08
C LEU A 59 8.24 -11.52 -2.88
N CYS A 60 9.09 -10.64 -2.37
CA CYS A 60 10.36 -10.25 -3.00
C CYS A 60 11.42 -11.35 -2.81
N VAL A 61 11.17 -12.54 -3.35
CA VAL A 61 12.08 -13.69 -3.33
C VAL A 61 12.55 -14.03 -4.75
N GLU A 62 13.68 -14.74 -4.85
CA GLU A 62 14.26 -15.13 -6.14
C GLU A 62 13.29 -16.00 -6.95
N GLY A 63 13.27 -15.80 -8.27
CA GLY A 63 12.48 -16.59 -9.21
C GLY A 63 11.03 -16.15 -9.35
N VAL A 64 10.55 -15.21 -8.52
CA VAL A 64 9.21 -14.63 -8.69
C VAL A 64 9.19 -13.75 -9.93
N LYS A 65 8.18 -13.96 -10.79
CA LYS A 65 7.97 -13.15 -11.99
C LYS A 65 7.40 -11.78 -11.61
N VAL A 66 7.84 -10.73 -12.28
CA VAL A 66 7.33 -9.36 -12.08
C VAL A 66 5.82 -9.28 -12.30
N SER A 67 5.29 -10.05 -13.25
CA SER A 67 3.84 -10.13 -13.49
C SER A 67 3.04 -10.68 -12.31
N GLN A 68 3.64 -11.55 -11.49
CA GLN A 68 3.02 -12.07 -10.27
C GLN A 68 3.00 -11.01 -9.16
N LEU A 69 4.07 -10.23 -9.02
CA LEU A 69 4.12 -9.08 -8.11
C LEU A 69 3.02 -8.06 -8.44
N ILE A 70 2.85 -7.71 -9.73
CA ILE A 70 1.81 -6.78 -10.17
C ILE A 70 0.41 -7.34 -9.88
N LYS A 71 0.16 -8.62 -10.20
CA LYS A 71 -1.14 -9.26 -9.90
C LYS A 71 -1.48 -9.18 -8.42
N ILE A 72 -0.52 -9.47 -7.55
CA ILE A 72 -0.73 -9.45 -6.11
C ILE A 72 -0.93 -8.01 -5.59
N ALA A 73 -0.19 -7.05 -6.13
CA ALA A 73 -0.39 -5.63 -5.83
C ALA A 73 -1.82 -5.17 -6.17
N VAL A 74 -2.35 -5.59 -7.32
CA VAL A 74 -3.74 -5.30 -7.73
C VAL A 74 -4.76 -5.94 -6.78
N ILE A 75 -4.52 -7.19 -6.34
CA ILE A 75 -5.41 -7.85 -5.36
C ILE A 75 -5.45 -7.06 -4.05
N ILE A 76 -4.30 -6.66 -3.52
CA ILE A 76 -4.20 -5.86 -2.29
C ILE A 76 -4.93 -4.52 -2.46
N PHE A 77 -4.78 -3.89 -3.62
CA PHE A 77 -5.48 -2.64 -3.94
C PHE A 77 -7.00 -2.81 -3.97
N ILE A 78 -7.50 -3.88 -4.59
CA ILE A 78 -8.94 -4.19 -4.60
C ILE A 78 -9.47 -4.40 -3.18
N ILE A 79 -8.73 -5.13 -2.35
CA ILE A 79 -9.10 -5.34 -0.94
C ILE A 79 -9.17 -3.98 -0.20
N LEU A 80 -8.20 -3.10 -0.39
CA LEU A 80 -8.22 -1.76 0.20
C LEU A 80 -9.46 -0.97 -0.22
N VAL A 81 -9.81 -0.98 -1.51
CA VAL A 81 -11.00 -0.28 -2.03
C VAL A 81 -12.27 -0.83 -1.39
N ILE A 82 -12.41 -2.15 -1.31
CA ILE A 82 -13.58 -2.79 -0.68
C ILE A 82 -13.67 -2.39 0.79
N VAL A 83 -12.57 -2.48 1.54
CA VAL A 83 -12.53 -2.10 2.96
C VAL A 83 -12.85 -0.61 3.13
N ALA A 84 -12.34 0.27 2.26
CA ALA A 84 -12.64 1.70 2.31
C ALA A 84 -14.13 1.99 2.06
N ILE A 85 -14.75 1.36 1.07
CA ILE A 85 -16.19 1.50 0.81
C ILE A 85 -17.00 1.04 2.02
N VAL A 86 -16.66 -0.12 2.59
CA VAL A 86 -17.33 -0.65 3.78
C VAL A 86 -17.16 0.30 4.98
N ALA A 87 -15.95 0.82 5.21
CA ALA A 87 -15.68 1.76 6.30
C ALA A 87 -16.48 3.06 6.17
N ILE A 88 -16.47 3.67 4.97
CA ILE A 88 -17.24 4.90 4.69
C ILE A 88 -18.74 4.63 4.83
N GLY A 89 -19.24 3.55 4.23
CA GLY A 89 -20.65 3.16 4.31
C GLY A 89 -21.11 2.89 5.74
N SER A 90 -20.28 2.22 6.54
CA SER A 90 -20.56 1.93 7.95
C SER A 90 -20.61 3.22 8.78
N GLY A 91 -19.67 4.14 8.56
CA GLY A 91 -19.68 5.45 9.22
C GLY A 91 -20.92 6.26 8.88
N HIS A 92 -21.35 6.25 7.61
CA HIS A 92 -22.56 6.95 7.17
C HIS A 92 -23.83 6.36 7.78
N LEU A 93 -23.97 5.02 7.79
CA LEU A 93 -25.12 4.35 8.42
C LEU A 93 -25.19 4.65 9.93
N TYR A 94 -24.04 4.64 10.60
CA TYR A 94 -23.96 4.95 12.03
C TYR A 94 -24.36 6.40 12.33
N ALA A 95 -23.95 7.35 11.48
CA ALA A 95 -24.37 8.75 11.63
C ALA A 95 -25.90 8.90 11.53
N ILE A 96 -26.54 8.25 10.55
CA ILE A 96 -28.00 8.25 10.40
C ILE A 96 -28.68 7.62 11.62
N TYR A 97 -28.16 6.50 12.11
CA TYR A 97 -28.70 5.84 13.30
C TYR A 97 -28.68 6.75 14.54
N LEU A 98 -27.57 7.45 14.75
CA LEU A 98 -27.45 8.40 15.87
C LEU A 98 -28.39 9.60 15.73
N GLU A 99 -28.57 10.12 14.51
CA GLU A 99 -29.51 11.21 14.26
C GLU A 99 -30.95 10.80 14.55
N ASN A 100 -31.35 9.61 14.08
CA ASN A 100 -32.68 9.06 14.34
C ASN A 100 -32.94 8.70 15.81
N SER A 101 -31.89 8.35 16.56
CA SER A 101 -32.01 8.03 18.00
C SER A 101 -32.05 9.26 18.91
N ARG A 102 -31.70 10.44 18.39
CA ARG A 102 -31.67 11.72 19.13
C ARG A 102 -32.93 12.55 18.94
N ASN A 103 -33.73 12.24 17.92
CA ASN A 103 -35.07 12.80 17.68
C ASN A 103 -36.14 11.92 18.32
#